data_AF-A0A523IJB0-F1
#
_entry.id   AF-A0A523IJB0-F1
#
_cell.length_a   1.000
_cell.length_b   1.000
_cell.length_c   1.000
_cell.angle_alpha   90.00
_cell.angle_beta   90.00
_cell.angle_gamma   90.00
#
_symmetry.space_group_name_H-M   'P 1'
#
loop_
_entity.id
_entity.type
_entity.pdbx_description
1 polymer ?
#
loop_
_entity_poly.entity_id
_entity_poly.type
_entity_poly.pdbx_seq_one_letter_code
_entity_poly.pdbx_strand_id
1 'polypeptide(L)'
;MNHEDFKEFEWCTPSWGLEINDGWLNLVYELCQKLDEMAYTELPDFKVRQIKEKFGGLRFYVEGVSPVARGLIHDYEAKSHYVCEVCGKPGYTRPTGYITTVCRKHFLTTIQHELSMFPFSNITWYPRLISRLHTYFWNWMLH
;
A
#
# COMPACT_ATOMS: atom_id res chain seq x y z
N MET A 1 13.99 4.29 -5.68
CA MET A 1 13.10 5.42 -5.37
C MET A 1 13.10 5.62 -3.88
N ASN A 2 13.21 6.86 -3.45
CA ASN A 2 13.07 7.33 -2.08
C ASN A 2 11.99 8.44 -2.06
N HIS A 3 11.64 8.94 -0.87
CA HIS A 3 10.63 9.99 -0.73
C HIS A 3 11.07 11.36 -1.31
N GLU A 4 12.36 11.63 -1.38
CA GLU A 4 12.92 12.89 -1.89
C GLU A 4 12.83 12.99 -3.42
N ASP A 5 12.82 11.86 -4.12
CA ASP A 5 12.71 11.79 -5.59
C ASP A 5 11.39 12.43 -6.08
N PHE A 6 10.36 12.52 -5.24
CA PHE A 6 9.09 13.17 -5.56
C PHE A 6 9.17 14.70 -5.63
N LYS A 7 10.27 15.32 -5.20
CA LYS A 7 10.47 16.78 -5.28
C LYS A 7 10.47 17.31 -6.71
N GLU A 8 10.73 16.46 -7.71
CA GLU A 8 10.63 16.87 -9.11
C GLU A 8 9.19 17.16 -9.54
N PHE A 9 8.21 16.52 -8.90
CA PHE A 9 6.80 16.81 -9.07
C PHE A 9 6.35 17.74 -7.95
N GLU A 10 6.63 19.04 -8.09
CA GLU A 10 6.27 20.06 -7.07
C GLU A 10 4.78 19.98 -6.66
N TRP A 11 3.91 19.57 -7.59
CA TRP A 11 2.48 19.37 -7.37
C TRP A 11 2.11 18.03 -6.69
N CYS A 12 2.98 17.01 -6.74
CA CYS A 12 2.70 15.63 -6.26
C CYS A 12 3.05 15.43 -4.78
N THR A 13 3.63 16.43 -4.10
CA THR A 13 3.93 16.38 -2.66
C THR A 13 2.80 16.96 -1.80
N PRO A 14 1.91 16.14 -1.21
CA PRO A 14 0.86 16.63 -0.31
C PRO A 14 1.46 17.24 0.96
N SER A 15 0.72 18.15 1.60
CA SER A 15 1.18 18.93 2.76
C SER A 15 1.63 18.12 3.98
N TRP A 16 1.24 16.85 4.07
CA TRP A 16 1.55 15.95 5.19
C TRP A 16 2.57 14.85 4.83
N GLY A 17 3.16 14.91 3.63
CA GLY A 17 4.05 13.87 3.12
C GLY A 17 3.31 12.64 2.59
N LEU A 18 4.07 11.66 2.11
CA LEU A 18 3.54 10.40 1.58
C LEU A 18 3.31 9.40 2.71
N GLU A 19 2.05 9.01 2.95
CA GLU A 19 1.66 8.03 3.98
C GLU A 19 1.65 6.60 3.41
N ILE A 20 2.74 6.20 2.75
CA ILE A 20 2.89 4.89 2.09
C ILE A 20 4.24 4.27 2.46
N ASN A 21 4.35 2.96 2.26
CA ASN A 21 5.61 2.24 2.44
C ASN A 21 6.47 2.26 1.16
N ASP A 22 7.79 2.09 1.32
CA ASP A 22 8.80 2.22 0.27
C ASP A 22 8.54 1.37 -0.98
N GLY A 23 7.93 0.20 -0.81
CA GLY A 23 7.62 -0.71 -1.90
C GLY A 23 6.62 -0.16 -2.92
N TRP A 24 5.86 0.87 -2.56
CA TRP A 24 4.94 1.56 -3.48
C TRP A 24 5.51 2.84 -4.09
N LEU A 25 6.72 3.29 -3.70
CA LEU A 25 7.28 4.54 -4.22
C LEU A 25 7.44 4.49 -5.75
N ASN A 26 7.93 3.39 -6.32
CA ASN A 26 8.03 3.26 -7.79
C ASN A 26 6.65 3.35 -8.46
N LEU A 27 5.62 2.76 -7.85
CA LEU A 27 4.27 2.74 -8.40
C LEU A 27 3.63 4.14 -8.38
N VAL A 28 3.83 4.89 -7.30
CA VAL A 28 3.35 6.28 -7.20
C VAL A 28 4.16 7.21 -8.10
N TYR A 29 5.47 7.01 -8.21
CA TYR A 29 6.33 7.79 -9.09
C TYR A 29 5.92 7.65 -10.56
N GLU A 30 5.70 6.42 -11.04
CA GLU A 30 5.21 6.17 -12.39
C GLU A 30 3.83 6.81 -12.64
N LEU A 31 2.96 6.83 -11.63
CA LEU A 31 1.69 7.55 -11.69
C LEU A 31 1.89 9.07 -11.80
N CYS A 32 2.77 9.67 -10.97
CA CYS A 32 3.05 11.11 -11.06
C CYS A 32 3.61 11.45 -12.46
N GLN A 33 4.52 10.66 -13.02
CA GLN A 33 5.05 10.87 -14.38
C GLN A 33 3.95 10.92 -15.44
N LYS A 34 3.06 9.92 -15.45
CA LYS A 34 1.97 9.86 -16.43
C LYS A 34 0.95 11.00 -16.27
N LEU A 35 0.72 11.44 -15.04
CA LEU A 35 -0.15 12.59 -14.77
C LEU A 35 0.52 13.91 -15.19
N ASP A 36 1.84 14.03 -15.02
CA ASP A 36 2.62 15.20 -15.44
C ASP A 36 2.60 15.37 -16.96
N GLU A 37 2.72 14.27 -17.71
CA GLU A 37 2.54 14.24 -19.17
C GLU A 37 1.15 14.74 -19.60
N MET A 38 0.11 14.54 -18.78
CA MET A 38 -1.26 15.01 -19.02
C MET A 38 -1.50 16.46 -18.56
N ALA A 39 -0.68 16.97 -17.63
CA ALA A 39 -0.94 18.21 -16.89
C ALA A 39 -0.99 19.46 -17.78
N TYR A 40 -0.26 19.46 -18.90
CA TYR A 40 -0.18 20.59 -19.81
C TYR A 40 -1.45 20.86 -20.64
N THR A 41 -2.41 19.93 -20.69
CA THR A 41 -3.58 20.07 -21.58
C THR A 41 -4.92 19.90 -20.89
N GLU A 42 -5.01 19.15 -19.79
CA GLU A 42 -6.31 18.73 -19.24
C GLU A 42 -6.57 19.13 -17.78
N LEU A 43 -5.61 19.73 -17.08
CA LEU A 43 -5.58 19.74 -15.60
C LEU A 43 -5.21 21.10 -14.95
N PRO A 44 -5.85 22.24 -15.31
CA PRO A 44 -5.47 23.57 -14.80
C PRO A 44 -5.66 23.76 -13.28
N ASP A 45 -6.59 23.04 -12.65
CA ASP A 45 -6.89 23.12 -11.21
C ASP A 45 -6.49 21.86 -10.42
N PHE A 46 -5.61 21.05 -10.99
CA PHE A 46 -5.27 19.75 -10.42
C PHE A 46 -4.44 19.90 -9.13
N LYS A 47 -4.90 19.26 -8.06
CA LYS A 47 -4.24 19.30 -6.75
C LYS A 47 -4.24 17.93 -6.09
N VAL A 48 -3.09 17.49 -5.61
CA VAL A 48 -2.98 16.31 -4.76
C VAL A 48 -3.32 16.70 -3.32
N ARG A 49 -4.29 16.01 -2.72
CA ARG A 49 -4.72 16.23 -1.33
C ARG A 49 -4.01 15.30 -0.37
N GLN A 50 -3.87 14.03 -0.75
CA GLN A 50 -3.24 13.02 0.09
C GLN A 50 -2.87 11.80 -0.75
N ILE A 51 -1.75 11.18 -0.39
CA ILE A 51 -1.31 9.89 -0.90
C ILE A 51 -1.08 8.99 0.31
N LYS A 52 -1.86 7.92 0.43
CA LYS A 52 -1.87 7.09 1.64
C LYS A 52 -2.15 5.62 1.37
N GLU A 53 -1.76 4.76 2.30
CA GLU A 53 -2.30 3.40 2.42
C GLU A 53 -3.72 3.44 3.04
N LYS A 54 -4.62 2.61 2.50
CA LYS A 54 -5.92 2.31 3.10
C LYS A 54 -6.41 0.92 2.69
N PHE A 55 -6.64 0.07 3.69
CA PHE A 55 -7.15 -1.31 3.52
C PHE A 55 -6.28 -2.17 2.59
N GLY A 56 -4.96 -2.05 2.73
CA GLY A 56 -3.98 -2.78 1.93
C GLY A 56 -3.85 -2.27 0.49
N GLY A 57 -4.38 -1.09 0.17
CA GLY A 57 -4.25 -0.48 -1.15
C GLY A 57 -3.83 0.98 -1.07
N LEU A 58 -3.29 1.49 -2.18
CA LEU A 58 -3.00 2.89 -2.38
C LEU A 58 -4.30 3.69 -2.49
N ARG A 59 -4.30 4.91 -1.93
CA ARG A 59 -5.30 5.94 -2.20
C ARG A 59 -4.59 7.21 -2.64
N PHE A 60 -5.00 7.73 -3.78
CA PHE A 60 -4.42 8.93 -4.39
C PHE A 60 -5.54 9.98 -4.55
N TYR A 61 -5.73 10.80 -3.52
CA TYR A 61 -6.82 11.77 -3.49
C TYR A 61 -6.43 13.06 -4.20
N VAL A 62 -7.23 13.45 -5.18
CA VAL A 62 -7.00 14.62 -6.03
C VAL A 62 -8.26 15.45 -6.21
N GLU A 63 -8.06 16.74 -6.50
CA GLU A 63 -9.08 17.68 -6.96
C GLU A 63 -8.77 18.13 -8.39
N GLY A 64 -9.76 18.64 -9.13
CA GLY A 64 -9.54 19.23 -10.46
C GLY A 64 -9.09 18.25 -11.55
N VAL A 65 -9.41 16.96 -11.42
CA VAL A 65 -8.94 15.90 -12.33
C VAL A 65 -9.93 15.56 -13.46
N SER A 66 -9.41 15.42 -14.68
CA SER A 66 -10.16 14.94 -15.85
C SER A 66 -10.62 13.48 -15.67
N PRO A 67 -11.66 13.01 -16.39
CA PRO A 67 -12.08 11.62 -16.33
C PRO A 67 -10.97 10.62 -16.71
N VAL A 68 -10.10 10.98 -17.66
CA VAL A 68 -8.98 10.15 -18.12
C VAL A 68 -7.96 9.98 -17.00
N ALA A 69 -7.51 11.09 -16.40
CA ALA A 69 -6.57 11.05 -15.28
C ALA A 69 -7.17 10.35 -14.04
N ARG A 70 -8.47 10.47 -13.80
CA ARG A 70 -9.17 9.69 -12.75
C ARG A 70 -9.13 8.18 -13.02
N GLY A 71 -9.35 7.76 -14.27
CA GLY A 71 -9.22 6.36 -14.67
C GLY A 71 -7.82 5.82 -14.45
N LEU A 72 -6.80 6.59 -14.85
CA LEU A 72 -5.41 6.25 -14.61
C LEU A 72 -5.10 6.09 -13.12
N ILE A 73 -5.55 7.02 -12.27
CA ILE A 73 -5.40 6.89 -10.82
C ILE A 73 -6.03 5.59 -10.31
N HIS A 74 -7.24 5.26 -10.73
CA HIS A 74 -7.92 4.02 -10.34
C HIS A 74 -7.13 2.76 -10.76
N ASP A 75 -6.50 2.76 -11.93
CA ASP A 75 -5.67 1.65 -12.37
C ASP A 75 -4.47 1.44 -11.43
N TYR A 76 -3.83 2.51 -10.96
CA TYR A 76 -2.70 2.42 -10.02
C TYR A 76 -3.13 2.05 -8.60
N GLU A 77 -4.28 2.55 -8.15
CA GLU A 77 -4.91 2.08 -6.91
C GLU A 77 -5.19 0.57 -6.98
N ALA A 78 -5.72 0.08 -8.11
CA ALA A 78 -5.96 -1.35 -8.31
C ALA A 78 -4.66 -2.18 -8.38
N LYS A 79 -3.63 -1.69 -9.09
CA LYS A 79 -2.31 -2.33 -9.16
C LYS A 79 -1.68 -2.52 -7.78
N SER A 80 -1.86 -1.55 -6.88
CA SER A 80 -1.26 -1.58 -5.54
C SER A 80 -1.64 -2.84 -4.73
N HIS A 81 -2.83 -3.41 -4.97
CA HIS A 81 -3.29 -4.64 -4.33
C HIS A 81 -2.51 -5.90 -4.73
N TYR A 82 -1.63 -5.80 -5.73
CA TYR A 82 -0.78 -6.87 -6.22
C TYR A 82 0.73 -6.57 -6.06
N VAL A 83 1.07 -5.48 -5.39
CA VAL A 83 2.45 -5.04 -5.17
C VAL A 83 2.73 -4.98 -3.67
N CYS A 84 3.79 -5.64 -3.23
CA CYS A 84 4.20 -5.63 -1.83
C CYS A 84 4.56 -4.20 -1.38
N GLU A 85 3.81 -3.67 -0.42
CA GLU A 85 4.00 -2.31 0.10
C GLU A 85 5.40 -2.09 0.71
N VAL A 86 6.06 -3.15 1.18
CA VAL A 86 7.41 -3.07 1.79
C VAL A 86 8.54 -3.10 0.76
N CYS A 87 8.42 -3.84 -0.36
CA CYS A 87 9.56 -4.04 -1.28
C CYS A 87 9.26 -3.96 -2.77
N GLY A 88 8.03 -3.68 -3.17
CA GLY A 88 7.64 -3.49 -4.57
C GLY A 88 7.58 -4.75 -5.42
N LYS A 89 7.92 -5.92 -4.88
CA LYS A 89 7.76 -7.22 -5.57
C LYS A 89 6.29 -7.66 -5.59
N PRO A 90 5.90 -8.61 -6.45
CA PRO A 90 4.53 -9.16 -6.45
C PRO A 90 4.08 -9.59 -5.05
N GLY A 91 2.90 -9.13 -4.66
CA GLY A 91 2.27 -9.35 -3.36
C GLY A 91 0.78 -9.61 -3.52
N TYR A 92 0.12 -9.91 -2.41
CA TYR A 92 -1.33 -10.08 -2.39
C TYR A 92 -1.89 -9.47 -1.12
N THR A 93 -3.08 -8.89 -1.19
CA THR A 93 -3.79 -8.38 -0.03
C THR A 93 -4.09 -9.52 0.96
N ARG A 94 -3.81 -9.28 2.24
CA ARG A 94 -4.02 -10.23 3.34
C ARG A 94 -5.15 -9.72 4.23
N PRO A 95 -6.37 -10.30 4.15
CA PRO A 95 -7.54 -9.79 4.86
C PRO A 95 -7.58 -10.20 6.35
N THR A 96 -6.43 -10.45 6.98
CA THR A 96 -6.35 -10.97 8.35
C THR A 96 -5.69 -9.97 9.29
N GLY A 97 -6.46 -9.41 10.24
CA GLY A 97 -5.95 -8.39 11.15
C GLY A 97 -5.88 -7.01 10.47
N TYR A 98 -4.75 -6.31 10.61
CA TYR A 98 -4.49 -5.11 9.80
C TYR A 98 -4.30 -5.54 8.33
N ILE A 99 -5.13 -4.99 7.44
CA ILE A 99 -5.14 -5.37 6.03
C ILE A 99 -3.93 -4.72 5.36
N THR A 100 -3.03 -5.55 4.85
CA THR A 100 -1.83 -5.10 4.11
C THR A 100 -1.71 -5.85 2.79
N THR A 101 -0.97 -5.29 1.84
CA THR A 101 -0.57 -6.02 0.63
C THR A 101 0.92 -6.29 0.68
N VAL A 102 1.28 -7.55 0.90
CA VAL A 102 2.67 -7.97 1.09
C VAL A 102 2.98 -9.28 0.38
N CYS A 103 4.26 -9.47 0.01
CA CYS A 103 4.76 -10.75 -0.47
C CYS A 103 4.88 -11.77 0.68
N ARG A 104 5.04 -13.06 0.36
CA ARG A 104 5.14 -14.13 1.37
C ARG A 104 6.23 -13.87 2.41
N LYS A 105 7.39 -13.35 1.99
CA LYS A 105 8.50 -13.03 2.89
C LYS A 105 8.06 -12.03 3.96
N HIS A 106 7.51 -10.88 3.55
CA HIS A 106 7.11 -9.83 4.48
C HIS A 106 5.89 -10.21 5.31
N PHE A 107 4.97 -11.02 4.77
CA PHE A 107 3.88 -11.59 5.56
C PHE A 107 4.38 -12.41 6.75
N LEU A 108 5.34 -13.31 6.52
CA LEU A 108 5.93 -14.13 7.58
C LEU A 108 6.70 -13.28 8.60
N THR A 109 7.42 -12.24 8.15
CA THR A 109 8.11 -11.31 9.04
C THR A 109 7.14 -10.56 9.96
N THR A 110 6.01 -10.07 9.44
CA THR A 110 4.97 -9.40 10.24
C THR A 110 4.43 -10.34 11.31
N ILE A 111 4.16 -11.60 10.96
CA ILE A 111 3.62 -12.57 11.91
C ILE A 111 4.66 -12.93 12.98
N GLN A 112 5.92 -13.11 12.60
CA GLN A 112 6.99 -13.37 13.55
C GLN A 112 7.13 -12.23 14.57
N HIS A 113 7.04 -10.98 14.10
CA HIS A 113 7.05 -9.81 14.96
C HIS A 113 5.85 -9.79 15.91
N GLU A 114 4.63 -9.99 15.39
CA GLU A 114 3.43 -10.04 16.23
C GLU A 114 3.53 -11.14 17.30
N LEU A 115 3.91 -12.36 16.90
CA LEU A 115 4.10 -13.48 17.84
C LEU A 115 5.15 -13.17 18.91
N SER A 116 6.22 -12.44 18.57
CA SER A 116 7.26 -12.04 19.53
C SER A 116 6.82 -10.94 20.50
N MET A 117 5.78 -10.17 20.16
CA MET A 117 5.24 -9.10 21.02
C MET A 117 4.23 -9.62 22.05
N PHE A 118 3.85 -10.90 22.00
CA PHE A 118 2.95 -11.51 22.97
C PHE A 118 3.74 -12.24 24.08
N PRO A 119 3.62 -11.84 25.36
CA PRO A 119 4.19 -12.60 26.45
C PRO A 119 3.45 -13.95 26.57
N PHE A 120 4.20 -15.04 26.60
CA PHE A 120 3.69 -16.43 26.68
C PHE A 120 2.83 -16.77 27.92
N SER A 121 2.47 -15.78 28.75
CA SER A 121 1.95 -16.02 30.10
C SER A 121 0.43 -16.01 30.29
N ASN A 122 -0.42 -15.77 29.29
CA ASN A 122 -1.88 -15.99 29.45
C ASN A 122 -2.65 -16.11 28.11
N ILE A 123 -2.87 -17.35 27.67
CA ILE A 123 -3.55 -17.72 26.40
C ILE A 123 -5.07 -17.52 26.44
N THR A 124 -5.67 -17.25 27.61
CA THR A 124 -7.13 -17.36 27.81
C THR A 124 -7.97 -16.15 27.43
N TRP A 125 -7.39 -15.06 26.91
CA TRP A 125 -8.11 -13.79 26.66
C TRP A 125 -8.14 -13.28 25.22
N TYR A 126 -7.70 -14.05 24.22
CA TYR A 126 -7.49 -13.51 22.86
C TYR A 126 -8.33 -14.18 21.75
N PRO A 127 -9.48 -13.59 21.37
CA PRO A 127 -10.23 -13.99 20.18
C PRO A 127 -9.47 -13.81 18.85
N ARG A 128 -8.42 -12.97 18.84
CA ARG A 128 -7.65 -12.58 17.63
C ARG A 128 -6.61 -13.62 17.18
N LEU A 129 -6.27 -14.59 18.02
CA LEU A 129 -5.24 -15.61 17.75
C LEU A 129 -5.76 -16.80 16.93
N ILE A 130 -7.06 -17.11 17.03
CA ILE A 130 -7.64 -18.30 16.41
C ILE A 130 -7.70 -18.16 14.88
N SER A 131 -7.95 -16.95 14.34
CA SER A 131 -8.06 -16.75 12.89
C SER A 131 -6.71 -16.74 12.16
N ARG A 132 -5.63 -16.26 12.80
CA ARG A 132 -4.28 -16.23 12.21
C ARG A 132 -3.54 -17.56 12.30
N LEU A 133 -3.77 -18.38 13.32
CA LEU A 133 -3.11 -19.70 13.45
C LEU A 133 -3.76 -20.80 12.59
N HIS A 134 -5.06 -20.67 12.26
CA HIS A 134 -5.75 -21.66 11.43
C HIS A 134 -5.14 -21.76 10.02
N THR A 135 -4.68 -20.66 9.42
CA THR A 135 -4.03 -20.68 8.09
C THR A 135 -2.62 -21.28 8.12
N TYR A 136 -1.90 -21.21 9.24
CA TYR A 136 -0.60 -21.87 9.40
C TYR A 136 -0.72 -23.39 9.48
N PHE A 137 -1.73 -23.89 10.19
CA PHE A 137 -1.95 -25.34 10.32
C PHE A 137 -2.36 -26.01 9.00
N TRP A 138 -3.16 -25.34 8.16
CA TRP A 138 -3.57 -25.89 6.86
C TRP A 138 -2.46 -25.85 5.80
N ASN A 139 -1.56 -24.85 5.82
CA ASN A 139 -0.41 -24.81 4.90
C ASN A 139 0.74 -25.75 5.29
N TRP A 140 0.78 -26.24 6.53
CA TRP A 140 1.76 -27.21 7.01
C TRP A 140 1.34 -28.67 6.73
N MET A 141 0.06 -28.96 6.51
CA MET A 141 -0.45 -30.30 6.19
C MET A 141 -0.46 -30.65 4.67
N LEU A 142 -0.12 -29.70 3.79
CA LEU A 142 -0.12 -29.91 2.33
C LEU A 142 1.29 -30.03 1.72
N HIS A 143 2.31 -30.24 2.56
CA HIS A 143 3.67 -30.66 2.18
C HIS A 143 4.12 -31.83 3.02
#